data_AF-A0A7V6B5B4-F1
#
_entry.id   AF-A0A7V6B5B4-F1
#
_cell.length_a   1.000
_cell.length_b   1.000
_cell.length_c   1.000
_cell.angle_alpha   90.00
_cell.angle_beta   90.00
_cell.angle_gamma   90.00
#
_symmetry.space_group_name_H-M   'P 1'
#
loop_
_entity.id
_entity.type
_entity.pdbx_description
1 polymer ?
#
loop_
_entity_poly.entity_id
_entity_poly.type
_entity_poly.pdbx_seq_one_letter_code
_entity_poly.pdbx_strand_id
1 'polypeptide(L)'
;KDESAKIIPVKVHRAKQVFDAGNKIIALPKLFGEAKGSGAFWVDFDWQKAVEIGMKEANLPFSGKIGFVETVSYWPVNHMVSSKERAVKCEECHTREGSRLDQLRDFYMPGRDYSKPVEYAGIGLVLFALLGVAAHGGLRIFFALRRNRRRG
;
A
#
# COMPACT_ATOMS: atom_id res chain seq x y z
N LYS A 1 -16.04 -6.05 -8.41
CA LYS A 1 -14.64 -6.50 -8.53
C LYS A 1 -14.31 -6.52 -10.00
N ASP A 2 -13.22 -5.91 -10.42
CA ASP A 2 -12.77 -5.93 -11.82
C ASP A 2 -11.85 -7.13 -12.02
N GLU A 3 -12.26 -8.08 -12.87
CA GLU A 3 -11.50 -9.30 -13.15
C GLU A 3 -10.32 -9.06 -14.09
N SER A 4 -10.33 -7.95 -14.82
CA SER A 4 -9.26 -7.58 -15.74
C SER A 4 -8.10 -6.86 -15.04
N ALA A 5 -8.32 -6.39 -13.81
CA ALA A 5 -7.34 -5.61 -13.04
C ALA A 5 -6.14 -6.46 -12.59
N LYS A 6 -4.94 -5.86 -12.68
CA LYS A 6 -3.67 -6.45 -12.22
C LYS A 6 -2.89 -5.45 -11.36
N ILE A 7 -2.02 -5.97 -10.50
CA ILE A 7 -1.07 -5.16 -9.72
C ILE A 7 0.02 -4.66 -10.67
N ILE A 8 0.24 -3.34 -10.72
CA ILE A 8 1.27 -2.71 -11.55
C ILE A 8 2.17 -1.78 -10.70
N PRO A 9 3.48 -1.71 -10.99
CA PRO A 9 4.37 -0.77 -10.33
C PRO A 9 4.15 0.65 -10.87
N VAL A 10 4.14 1.64 -9.97
CA VAL A 10 3.97 3.05 -10.31
C VAL A 10 5.00 3.92 -9.58
N LYS A 11 5.48 4.96 -10.26
CA LYS A 11 6.16 6.09 -9.64
C LYS A 11 5.10 7.06 -9.13
N VAL A 12 5.15 7.37 -7.84
CA VAL A 12 4.24 8.32 -7.21
C VAL A 12 4.92 9.69 -7.15
N HIS A 13 4.40 10.65 -7.92
CA HIS A 13 4.82 12.05 -7.87
C HIS A 13 3.91 12.83 -6.94
N ARG A 14 4.48 13.49 -5.93
CA ARG A 14 3.74 14.31 -4.95
C ARG A 14 4.20 15.76 -5.07
N ALA A 15 3.26 16.70 -5.08
CA ALA A 15 3.57 18.12 -5.20
C ALA A 15 2.60 19.00 -4.40
N LYS A 16 3.01 20.25 -4.12
CA LYS A 16 2.10 21.33 -3.73
C LYS A 16 2.01 22.29 -4.91
N GLN A 17 0.87 22.33 -5.57
CA GLN A 17 0.68 23.13 -6.79
C GLN A 17 -0.19 24.34 -6.50
N VAL A 18 0.08 25.44 -7.20
CA VAL A 18 -0.77 26.63 -7.15
C VAL A 18 -2.13 26.31 -7.76
N PHE A 19 -3.21 26.79 -7.13
CA PHE A 19 -4.56 26.62 -7.62
C PHE A 19 -5.38 27.90 -7.42
N ASP A 20 -6.42 28.07 -8.22
CA ASP A 20 -7.42 29.11 -8.03
C ASP A 20 -8.34 28.71 -6.86
N ALA A 21 -8.21 29.41 -5.73
CA ALA A 21 -8.95 29.10 -4.50
C ALA A 21 -10.44 29.46 -4.58
N GLY A 22 -10.83 30.41 -5.44
CA GLY A 22 -12.23 30.77 -5.64
C GLY A 22 -12.96 29.77 -6.55
N ASN A 23 -12.37 29.46 -7.71
CA ASN A 23 -12.98 28.54 -8.68
C ASN A 23 -12.68 27.07 -8.40
N LYS A 24 -11.72 26.77 -7.50
CA LYS A 24 -11.26 25.41 -7.15
C LYS A 24 -10.70 24.63 -8.35
N ILE A 25 -9.89 25.30 -9.17
CA ILE A 25 -9.24 24.73 -10.36
C ILE A 25 -7.73 24.78 -10.15
N ILE A 26 -7.00 23.70 -10.50
CA ILE A 26 -5.53 23.73 -10.53
C ILE A 26 -5.10 24.80 -11.53
N ALA A 27 -4.31 25.77 -11.07
CA ALA A 27 -3.97 26.93 -11.88
C ALA A 27 -2.87 26.57 -12.90
N LEU A 28 -2.92 27.23 -14.05
CA LEU A 28 -1.89 27.16 -15.09
C LEU A 28 -1.09 28.47 -15.06
N PRO A 29 -0.04 28.57 -14.22
CA PRO A 29 0.77 29.78 -14.15
C PRO A 29 1.69 29.92 -15.37
N LYS A 30 1.93 31.17 -15.81
CA LYS A 30 3.03 31.49 -16.71
C LYS A 30 4.35 31.34 -15.95
N LEU A 31 5.11 30.28 -16.25
CA LEU A 31 6.38 30.03 -15.56
C LEU A 31 7.57 30.72 -16.24
N PHE A 32 7.65 30.68 -17.57
CA PHE A 32 8.80 31.14 -18.35
C PHE A 32 8.57 32.51 -19.02
N GLY A 33 9.62 33.35 -19.02
CA GLY A 33 9.67 34.65 -19.69
C GLY A 33 11.11 35.14 -19.80
N GLU A 34 11.41 35.95 -20.83
CA GLU A 34 12.78 36.35 -21.19
C GLU A 34 13.35 37.47 -20.30
N ALA A 35 12.48 38.32 -19.75
CA ALA A 35 12.87 39.47 -18.94
C ALA A 35 11.88 39.73 -17.80
N LYS A 36 12.35 40.49 -16.80
CA LYS A 36 11.51 40.98 -15.72
C LYS A 36 10.38 41.86 -16.27
N GLY A 37 9.19 41.74 -15.67
CA GLY A 37 7.97 42.41 -16.11
C GLY A 37 7.16 41.64 -17.16
N SER A 38 7.63 40.46 -17.59
CA SER A 38 6.87 39.56 -18.48
C SER A 38 5.69 38.88 -17.78
N GLY A 39 5.61 38.99 -16.45
CA GLY A 39 4.63 38.34 -15.59
C GLY A 39 4.86 36.84 -15.44
N ALA A 40 6.04 36.36 -15.83
CA ALA A 40 6.43 34.96 -15.69
C ALA A 40 7.10 34.70 -14.34
N PHE A 41 6.69 33.61 -13.68
CA PHE A 41 7.12 33.32 -12.31
C PHE A 41 8.64 33.17 -12.14
N TRP A 42 9.36 32.57 -13.09
CA TRP A 42 10.81 32.31 -12.94
C TRP A 42 11.69 33.57 -12.98
N VAL A 43 11.17 34.69 -13.47
CA VAL A 43 11.90 35.98 -13.53
C VAL A 43 11.32 37.02 -12.58
N ASP A 44 10.00 37.03 -12.40
CA ASP A 44 9.29 38.01 -11.56
C ASP A 44 8.98 37.51 -10.15
N PHE A 45 8.96 36.20 -9.94
CA PHE A 45 8.66 35.54 -8.66
C PHE A 45 7.31 35.95 -8.03
N ASP A 46 6.36 36.40 -8.85
CA ASP A 46 5.00 36.75 -8.44
C ASP A 46 4.00 35.67 -8.88
N TRP A 47 3.49 34.90 -7.92
CA TRP A 47 2.51 33.84 -8.17
C TRP A 47 1.15 34.38 -8.65
N GLN A 48 0.71 35.49 -8.08
CA GLN A 48 -0.59 36.08 -8.42
C GLN A 48 -0.58 36.52 -9.88
N LYS A 49 0.51 37.21 -10.29
CA LYS A 49 0.65 37.69 -11.66
C LYS A 49 0.81 36.56 -12.66
N ALA A 50 1.64 35.56 -12.32
CA ALA A 50 1.86 34.39 -13.16
C ALA A 50 0.58 33.59 -13.39
N VAL A 51 -0.25 33.40 -12.36
CA VAL A 51 -1.55 32.73 -12.50
C VAL A 51 -2.53 33.56 -13.31
N GLU A 52 -2.64 34.87 -13.05
CA GLU A 52 -3.53 35.75 -13.82
C GLU A 52 -3.24 35.67 -15.33
N ILE A 53 -1.97 35.80 -15.72
CA ILE A 53 -1.59 35.77 -17.14
C ILE A 53 -1.74 34.36 -17.71
N GLY A 54 -1.23 33.33 -17.03
CA GLY A 54 -1.26 31.97 -17.57
C GLY A 54 -2.68 31.43 -17.72
N MET A 55 -3.57 31.72 -16.77
CA MET A 55 -5.00 31.37 -16.89
C MET A 55 -5.67 32.14 -18.03
N LYS A 56 -5.35 33.44 -18.20
CA LYS A 56 -5.84 34.24 -19.33
C LYS A 56 -5.36 33.70 -20.67
N GLU A 57 -4.08 33.33 -20.79
CA GLU A 57 -3.50 32.72 -22.00
C GLU A 57 -4.15 31.36 -22.32
N ALA A 58 -4.49 30.58 -21.29
CA ALA A 58 -5.21 29.32 -21.42
C ALA A 58 -6.74 29.48 -21.63
N ASN A 59 -7.24 30.71 -21.70
CA ASN A 59 -8.67 31.04 -21.78
C ASN A 59 -9.51 30.41 -20.64
N LEU A 60 -8.95 30.38 -19.43
CA LEU A 60 -9.59 29.88 -18.21
C LEU A 60 -9.96 31.04 -17.26
N PRO A 61 -11.06 30.90 -16.49
CA PRO A 61 -11.43 31.90 -15.50
C PRO A 61 -10.41 31.92 -14.35
N PHE A 62 -10.14 33.12 -13.83
CA PHE A 62 -9.38 33.30 -12.60
C PHE A 62 -10.17 34.15 -11.61
N SER A 63 -10.38 33.64 -10.39
CA SER A 63 -11.15 34.32 -9.35
C SER A 63 -10.41 35.49 -8.68
N GLY A 64 -9.12 35.67 -8.98
CA GLY A 64 -8.25 36.60 -8.28
C GLY A 64 -7.71 36.05 -6.95
N LYS A 65 -8.04 34.83 -6.54
CA LYS A 65 -7.55 34.21 -5.30
C LYS A 65 -6.70 32.99 -5.61
N ILE A 66 -5.43 33.02 -5.20
CA ILE A 66 -4.55 31.85 -5.25
C ILE A 66 -4.51 31.11 -3.92
N GLY A 67 -4.23 29.81 -3.99
CA GLY A 67 -3.83 28.97 -2.88
C GLY A 67 -2.86 27.89 -3.35
N PHE A 68 -2.47 27.00 -2.44
CA PHE A 68 -1.69 25.81 -2.77
C PHE A 68 -2.41 24.55 -2.31
N VAL A 69 -2.42 23.53 -3.15
CA VAL A 69 -3.07 22.24 -2.88
C VAL A 69 -2.09 21.10 -3.08
N GLU A 70 -2.20 20.07 -2.25
CA GLU A 70 -1.42 18.85 -2.39
C GLU A 70 -1.98 17.99 -3.52
N THR A 71 -1.10 17.51 -4.40
CA THR A 71 -1.45 16.63 -5.51
C THR A 71 -0.60 15.38 -5.51
N VAL A 72 -1.20 14.28 -5.97
CA VAL A 72 -0.55 12.98 -6.13
C VAL A 72 -0.85 12.47 -7.53
N SER A 73 0.19 12.19 -8.30
CA SER A 73 0.09 11.63 -9.65
C SER A 73 0.79 10.28 -9.72
N TYR A 74 0.15 9.30 -10.33
CA TYR A 74 0.65 7.94 -10.48
C TYR A 74 1.10 7.72 -11.93
N TRP A 75 2.37 7.37 -12.12
CA TRP A 75 2.95 7.10 -13.44
C TRP A 75 3.42 5.65 -13.52
N PRO A 76 2.89 4.81 -14.43
CA PRO A 76 3.34 3.44 -14.60
C PRO A 76 4.84 3.33 -14.90
N VAL A 77 5.52 2.36 -14.28
CA VAL A 77 6.93 2.08 -14.52
C VAL A 77 7.05 0.88 -15.45
N ASN A 78 7.31 1.14 -16.74
CA ASN A 78 7.34 0.12 -17.80
C ASN A 78 8.72 -0.11 -18.42
N HIS A 79 9.74 0.65 -17.99
CA HIS A 79 11.11 0.55 -18.47
C HIS A 79 12.04 0.14 -17.31
N MET A 80 13.34 -0.01 -17.57
CA MET A 80 14.33 -0.48 -16.60
C MET A 80 14.04 -1.90 -16.07
N VAL A 81 13.55 -2.78 -16.95
CA VAL A 81 13.36 -4.20 -16.63
C VAL A 81 14.71 -4.81 -16.23
N SER A 82 14.77 -5.34 -15.01
CA SER A 82 16.00 -5.93 -14.47
C SER A 82 16.25 -7.34 -15.03
N SER A 83 17.47 -7.83 -14.88
CA SER A 83 17.80 -9.23 -15.21
C SER A 83 17.01 -10.21 -14.33
N LYS A 84 16.81 -11.44 -14.79
CA LYS A 84 15.99 -12.45 -14.10
C LYS A 84 16.45 -12.74 -12.67
N GLU A 85 17.76 -12.63 -12.39
CA GLU A 85 18.34 -12.86 -11.07
C GLU A 85 17.93 -11.79 -10.04
N ARG A 86 17.43 -10.65 -10.53
CA ARG A 86 16.92 -9.52 -9.73
C ARG A 86 15.40 -9.37 -9.83
N ALA A 87 14.70 -10.36 -10.40
CA ALA A 87 13.25 -10.40 -10.34
C ALA A 87 12.79 -10.52 -8.89
N VAL A 88 11.62 -9.95 -8.58
CA VAL A 88 11.03 -10.02 -7.25
C VAL A 88 10.88 -11.47 -6.80
N LYS A 89 11.43 -11.77 -5.62
CA LYS A 89 11.34 -13.11 -5.04
C LYS A 89 10.08 -13.27 -4.20
N CYS A 90 9.71 -14.53 -3.93
CA CYS A 90 8.49 -14.87 -3.19
C CYS A 90 8.46 -14.18 -1.82
N GLU A 91 9.57 -14.21 -1.08
CA GLU A 91 9.72 -13.64 0.25
C GLU A 91 9.59 -12.12 0.31
N GLU A 92 9.84 -11.42 -0.81
CA GLU A 92 9.66 -9.96 -0.86
C GLU A 92 8.18 -9.56 -0.70
N CYS A 93 7.26 -10.45 -1.06
CA CYS A 93 5.82 -10.23 -0.94
C CYS A 93 5.19 -11.10 0.16
N HIS A 94 5.65 -12.34 0.33
CA HIS A 94 5.04 -13.35 1.21
C HIS A 94 5.70 -13.46 2.59
N THR A 95 6.38 -12.40 3.03
CA THR A 95 6.81 -12.26 4.43
C THR A 95 5.79 -11.41 5.19
N ARG A 96 5.55 -11.73 6.47
CA ARG A 96 4.56 -11.00 7.28
C ARG A 96 4.97 -9.56 7.55
N GLU A 97 6.21 -9.37 7.98
CA GLU A 97 6.76 -8.07 8.36
C GLU A 97 7.81 -7.63 7.33
N GLY A 98 7.84 -6.34 7.00
CA GLY A 98 8.81 -5.78 6.07
C GLY A 98 8.65 -6.21 4.61
N SER A 99 7.57 -6.91 4.26
CA SER A 99 7.27 -7.24 2.85
C SER A 99 6.67 -6.07 2.10
N ARG A 100 6.66 -6.18 0.78
CA ARG A 100 6.02 -5.23 -0.14
C ARG A 100 4.51 -5.10 0.09
N LEU A 101 3.88 -6.06 0.76
CA LEU A 101 2.44 -6.08 1.04
C LEU A 101 2.10 -5.61 2.47
N ASP A 102 3.09 -5.36 3.33
CA ASP A 102 2.91 -5.04 4.77
C ASP A 102 2.00 -3.81 5.00
N GLN A 103 2.11 -2.80 4.15
CA GLN A 103 1.35 -1.55 4.28
C GLN A 103 -0.05 -1.59 3.66
N LEU A 104 -0.45 -2.71 3.05
CA LEU A 104 -1.80 -2.90 2.51
C LEU A 104 -2.77 -3.31 3.62
N ARG A 105 -3.14 -2.34 4.48
CA ARG A 105 -3.89 -2.58 5.73
C ARG A 105 -5.40 -2.36 5.65
N ASP A 106 -5.90 -1.89 4.51
CA ASP A 106 -7.32 -1.55 4.33
C ASP A 106 -8.22 -2.78 4.15
N PHE A 107 -7.64 -3.99 4.16
CA PHE A 107 -8.37 -5.25 4.04
C PHE A 107 -7.62 -6.41 4.71
N TYR A 108 -8.37 -7.46 5.06
CA TYR A 108 -7.80 -8.71 5.56
C TYR A 108 -7.15 -9.49 4.41
N MET A 109 -5.87 -9.78 4.56
CA MET A 109 -5.04 -10.52 3.62
C MET A 109 -4.53 -11.81 4.27
N PRO A 110 -4.98 -12.99 3.82
CA PRO A 110 -4.43 -14.26 4.28
C PRO A 110 -2.91 -14.32 4.14
N GLY A 111 -2.22 -14.84 5.15
CA GLY A 111 -0.77 -14.97 5.19
C GLY A 111 -0.06 -13.75 5.79
N ARG A 112 -0.55 -12.53 5.52
CA ARG A 112 -0.09 -11.28 6.16
C ARG A 112 -0.77 -11.11 7.53
N ASP A 113 -2.10 -11.09 7.53
CA ASP A 113 -2.90 -10.97 8.74
C ASP A 113 -3.16 -12.33 9.40
N TYR A 114 -3.28 -12.34 10.72
CA TYR A 114 -3.67 -13.51 11.50
C TYR A 114 -4.34 -13.09 12.81
N SER A 115 -5.13 -14.00 13.38
CA SER A 115 -5.78 -13.78 14.68
C SER A 115 -5.08 -14.62 15.75
N LYS A 116 -4.37 -13.95 16.68
CA LYS A 116 -3.71 -14.62 17.82
C LYS A 116 -4.66 -15.51 18.62
N PRO A 117 -5.88 -15.08 18.98
CA PRO A 117 -6.82 -15.95 19.68
C PRO A 117 -7.16 -17.23 18.92
N VAL A 118 -7.39 -17.14 17.60
CA VAL A 118 -7.71 -18.30 16.76
C VAL A 118 -6.53 -19.25 16.67
N GLU A 119 -5.32 -18.71 16.48
CA GLU A 119 -4.08 -19.48 16.45
C GLU A 119 -3.89 -20.27 17.74
N TYR A 120 -3.99 -19.62 18.90
CA TYR A 120 -3.82 -20.28 20.20
C TYR A 120 -4.92 -21.29 20.50
N ALA A 121 -6.18 -21.00 20.12
CA ALA A 121 -7.27 -21.96 20.26
C ALA A 121 -7.02 -23.21 19.40
N GLY A 122 -6.55 -23.03 18.17
CA GLY A 122 -6.19 -24.12 17.27
C GLY A 122 -5.06 -24.99 17.83
N ILE A 123 -3.98 -24.37 18.31
CA ILE A 123 -2.87 -25.09 18.96
C ILE A 123 -3.37 -25.86 20.20
N GLY A 124 -4.23 -25.25 21.01
CA GLY A 124 -4.84 -25.90 22.17
C GLY A 124 -5.64 -27.15 21.82
N LEU A 125 -6.45 -27.10 20.74
CA LEU A 125 -7.21 -28.25 20.27
C LEU A 125 -6.31 -29.40 19.80
N VAL A 126 -5.22 -29.10 19.09
CA VAL A 126 -4.26 -30.11 18.64
C VAL A 126 -3.59 -30.79 19.83
N LEU A 127 -3.15 -30.03 20.83
CA LEU A 127 -2.54 -30.59 22.05
C LEU A 127 -3.53 -31.43 22.86
N PHE A 128 -4.78 -30.97 22.98
CA PHE A 128 -5.83 -31.71 23.67
C PHE A 128 -6.13 -33.06 23.00
N ALA A 129 -6.23 -33.07 21.67
CA ALA A 129 -6.43 -34.31 20.91
C ALA A 129 -5.24 -35.28 21.09
N LEU A 130 -4.01 -34.77 21.04
CA LEU A 130 -2.81 -35.58 21.26
C LEU A 130 -2.78 -36.21 22.65
N LEU A 131 -3.12 -35.44 23.69
CA LEU A 131 -3.24 -35.94 25.07
C LEU A 131 -4.34 -37.00 25.20
N GLY A 132 -5.49 -36.78 24.56
CA GLY A 132 -6.58 -37.75 24.56
C GLY A 132 -6.17 -39.09 23.93
N VAL A 133 -5.47 -39.05 22.79
CA VAL A 133 -4.96 -40.27 22.11
C VAL A 133 -3.89 -40.96 22.96
N ALA A 134 -2.95 -40.20 23.53
CA ALA A 134 -1.91 -40.76 24.39
C ALA A 134 -2.50 -41.41 25.66
N ALA A 135 -3.47 -40.75 26.31
CA ALA A 135 -4.18 -41.29 27.47
C ALA A 135 -4.95 -42.57 27.10
N HIS A 136 -5.68 -42.56 25.97
CA HIS A 136 -6.39 -43.74 25.49
C HIS A 136 -5.45 -44.91 25.20
N GLY A 137 -4.33 -44.65 24.52
CA GLY A 137 -3.29 -45.66 24.24
C GLY A 137 -2.64 -46.20 25.51
N GLY A 138 -2.29 -45.31 26.46
CA GLY A 138 -1.71 -45.68 27.76
C GLY A 138 -2.64 -46.55 28.59
N LEU A 139 -3.94 -46.21 28.65
CA LEU A 139 -4.96 -47.02 29.30
C LEU A 139 -5.05 -48.41 28.66
N ARG A 140 -5.06 -48.51 27.33
CA ARG A 140 -5.06 -49.80 26.62
C ARG A 140 -3.87 -50.69 27.02
N ILE A 141 -2.67 -50.13 27.04
CA ILE A 141 -1.45 -50.87 27.43
C ILE A 141 -1.53 -51.32 28.89
N PHE A 142 -1.88 -50.41 29.79
CA PHE A 142 -2.01 -50.71 31.22
C PHE A 142 -2.99 -51.87 31.50
N PHE A 143 -4.18 -51.83 30.89
CA PHE A 143 -5.16 -52.90 31.05
C PHE A 143 -4.74 -54.22 30.40
N ALA A 144 -4.02 -54.19 29.28
CA ALA A 144 -3.47 -55.40 28.65
C ALA A 144 -2.43 -56.09 29.55
N LEU A 145 -1.50 -55.30 30.12
CA LEU A 145 -0.48 -55.80 31.05
C LEU A 145 -1.12 -56.40 32.31
N ARG A 146 -2.14 -55.74 32.89
CA ARG A 146 -2.85 -56.23 34.08
C ARG A 146 -3.62 -57.53 33.81
N ARG A 147 -4.16 -57.72 32.60
CA ARG A 147 -4.87 -58.95 32.20
C ARG A 147 -3.92 -60.13 32.09
N ASN A 148 -2.74 -59.95 31.48
CA ASN A 148 -1.73 -61.00 31.38
C ASN A 148 -1.21 -61.41 32.77
N ARG A 149 -1.02 -60.45 33.68
CA ARG A 149 -0.60 -60.70 35.06
C ARG A 149 -1.61 -61.44 35.95
N ARG A 150 -2.89 -61.52 35.54
CA ARG A 150 -3.95 -62.27 36.25
C ARG A 150 -4.20 -63.66 35.68
N ARG A 151 -3.59 -63.98 34.53
CA ARG A 151 -3.74 -65.26 33.81
C ARG A 151 -2.54 -66.20 33.98
N GLY A 152 -1.43 -65.70 34.49
CA GLY A 152 -0.33 -66.50 35.05
C GLY A 152 -0.35 -66.40 36.55
#